data_AF-A0A087SQD3-F1
#
_entry.id   AF-A0A087SQD3-F1
#
_cell.length_a   1.000
_cell.length_b   1.000
_cell.length_c   1.000
_cell.angle_alpha   90.00
_cell.angle_beta   90.00
_cell.angle_gamma   90.00
#
_symmetry.space_group_name_H-M   'P 1'
#
loop_
_entity.id
_entity.type
_entity.pdbx_description
1 polymer ?
#
loop_
_entity_poly.entity_id
_entity_poly.type
_entity_poly.pdbx_seq_one_letter_code
_entity_poly.pdbx_strand_id
1 'polypeptide(L)'
;MLLLHLWECHLSHSYSTTQLCLGYLPVVKAARARHLDRKRAEYEHFIKVAEFGRSHASSPNPLGSAPLPASPDTLSRSSLPHGDHPLSAAPDSQWRLRFQDEEMLAQIDRDVLRTHPDLHFFSGEGEAATQHRRAMSRALFIYAKLNPGIKYVQGMNELLAPLYHVFYTGAADEEERGRAEADAFFCFMELVSGCRDHFCQQLDDSAAGIKATLARLADRLRALDAELAEHLLDRNGVAPHYFAFRWITLMLTQEFPFPDSLRLWDGLLAGGSRGGEDLLRFCLAMLVIVRQDILQGDFSANMKLLQHYPPMDVARILEQAQALEAGEQLS
;
A
#
# COMPACT_ATOMS: atom_id res chain seq x y z
N MET A 1 3.00 -12.98 -24.94
CA MET A 1 2.64 -12.55 -26.32
C MET A 1 1.15 -12.26 -26.53
N LEU A 2 0.22 -13.17 -26.22
CA LEU A 2 -1.23 -12.89 -26.41
C LEU A 2 -1.80 -11.77 -25.51
N LEU A 3 -1.15 -11.49 -24.37
CA LEU A 3 -1.49 -10.38 -23.47
C LEU A 3 -0.94 -9.03 -23.93
N LEU A 4 0.13 -9.00 -24.74
CA LEU A 4 0.73 -7.77 -25.27
C LEU A 4 -0.04 -7.22 -26.48
N HIS A 5 -0.70 -8.06 -27.28
CA HIS A 5 -1.53 -7.58 -28.39
C HIS A 5 -2.92 -7.08 -27.96
N LEU A 6 -3.38 -7.43 -26.77
CA LEU A 6 -4.57 -6.79 -26.17
C LEU A 6 -4.22 -5.46 -25.45
N TRP A 7 -2.93 -5.19 -25.25
CA TRP A 7 -2.40 -4.04 -24.52
C TRP A 7 -2.39 -2.74 -25.32
N GLU A 8 -2.21 -2.83 -26.65
CA GLU A 8 -2.09 -1.65 -27.54
C GLU A 8 -3.44 -1.02 -27.92
N CYS A 9 -4.57 -1.63 -27.56
CA CYS A 9 -5.91 -1.16 -27.90
C CYS A 9 -6.65 -0.55 -26.69
N HIS A 10 -6.38 0.74 -26.41
CA HIS A 10 -7.32 1.69 -25.76
C HIS A 10 -8.01 1.32 -24.42
N LEU A 11 -7.46 0.39 -23.62
CA LEU A 11 -8.01 0.01 -22.31
C LEU A 11 -6.94 -0.09 -21.21
N SER A 12 -5.92 0.77 -21.25
CA SER A 12 -5.04 1.00 -20.10
C SER A 12 -5.89 1.47 -18.93
N HIS A 13 -5.71 0.89 -17.75
CA HIS A 13 -6.54 1.04 -16.54
C HIS A 13 -7.90 0.32 -16.51
N SER A 14 -8.15 -0.72 -17.32
CA SER A 14 -9.43 -1.42 -17.20
C SER A 14 -9.56 -2.09 -15.82
N TYR A 15 -10.63 -1.71 -15.09
CA TYR A 15 -11.09 -2.28 -13.82
C TYR A 15 -10.85 -3.80 -13.76
N SER A 16 -11.24 -4.54 -14.79
CA SER A 16 -11.11 -6.00 -14.84
C SER A 16 -9.66 -6.51 -15.02
N THR A 17 -8.81 -5.74 -15.70
CA THR A 17 -7.40 -6.10 -15.93
C THR A 17 -6.64 -6.07 -14.60
N THR A 18 -6.81 -5.02 -13.80
CA THR A 18 -6.17 -4.91 -12.48
C THR A 18 -6.54 -6.09 -11.57
N GLN A 19 -7.82 -6.48 -11.55
CA GLN A 19 -8.26 -7.63 -10.73
C GLN A 19 -7.66 -8.96 -11.19
N LEU A 20 -7.50 -9.15 -12.51
CA LEU A 20 -6.90 -10.37 -13.05
C LEU A 20 -5.40 -10.44 -12.77
N CYS A 21 -4.68 -9.33 -12.99
CA CYS A 21 -3.24 -9.25 -12.79
C CYS A 21 -2.85 -9.47 -11.31
N LEU A 22 -3.66 -8.97 -10.37
CA LEU A 22 -3.45 -9.19 -8.95
C LEU A 22 -3.97 -10.53 -8.43
N GLY A 23 -4.52 -11.39 -9.30
CA GLY A 23 -5.05 -12.69 -8.90
C GLY A 23 -6.35 -12.63 -8.08
N TYR A 24 -6.94 -11.45 -7.90
CA TYR A 24 -8.22 -11.26 -7.23
C TYR A 24 -9.38 -11.89 -8.03
N LEU A 25 -9.39 -11.69 -9.35
CA LEU A 25 -10.43 -12.23 -10.22
C LEU A 25 -10.02 -13.60 -10.77
N PRO A 26 -10.86 -14.64 -10.67
CA PRO A 26 -10.56 -15.93 -11.27
C PRO A 26 -10.40 -15.84 -12.79
N VAL A 27 -9.39 -16.54 -13.32
CA VAL A 27 -9.14 -16.64 -14.77
C VAL A 27 -10.37 -17.17 -15.49
N VAL A 28 -11.06 -18.15 -14.90
CA VAL A 28 -12.29 -18.75 -15.43
C VAL A 28 -13.46 -17.77 -15.35
N LYS A 29 -13.90 -17.25 -16.51
CA LYS A 29 -15.00 -16.26 -16.61
C LYS A 29 -16.27 -16.67 -15.88
N ALA A 30 -16.68 -17.93 -16.01
CA ALA A 30 -17.93 -18.43 -15.42
C ALA A 30 -17.98 -18.35 -13.88
N ALA A 31 -16.82 -18.32 -13.21
CA ALA A 31 -16.73 -18.26 -11.75
C ALA A 31 -16.70 -16.82 -11.19
N ARG A 32 -16.51 -15.80 -12.05
CA ARG A 32 -16.18 -14.43 -11.64
C ARG A 32 -17.29 -13.75 -10.85
N ALA A 33 -18.52 -13.78 -11.35
CA ALA A 33 -19.66 -13.13 -10.69
C ALA A 33 -19.84 -13.66 -9.26
N ARG A 34 -19.94 -14.99 -9.11
CA ARG A 34 -20.07 -15.63 -7.79
C ARG A 34 -18.89 -15.36 -6.87
N HIS A 35 -17.68 -15.30 -7.42
CA HIS A 35 -16.48 -14.98 -6.64
C HIS A 35 -16.55 -13.55 -6.08
N LEU A 36 -16.84 -12.57 -6.94
CA LEU A 36 -16.96 -11.17 -6.57
C LEU A 36 -18.08 -10.95 -5.54
N ASP A 37 -19.25 -11.55 -5.75
CA ASP A 37 -20.37 -11.44 -4.80
C ASP A 37 -19.98 -11.96 -3.42
N ARG A 38 -19.33 -13.13 -3.37
CA ARG A 38 -18.83 -13.70 -2.11
C ARG A 38 -17.80 -12.80 -1.44
N LYS A 39 -16.84 -12.26 -2.20
CA LYS A 39 -15.79 -11.38 -1.67
C LYS A 39 -16.36 -10.06 -1.16
N ARG A 40 -17.25 -9.42 -1.92
CA ARG A 40 -17.91 -8.19 -1.50
C ARG A 40 -18.78 -8.39 -0.25
N ALA A 41 -19.47 -9.53 -0.13
CA ALA A 41 -20.19 -9.90 1.09
C ALA A 41 -19.26 -10.18 2.29
N GLU A 42 -18.10 -10.77 2.04
CA GLU A 42 -17.05 -10.98 3.06
C GLU A 42 -16.50 -9.63 3.56
N TYR A 43 -16.23 -8.67 2.67
CA TYR A 43 -15.80 -7.33 3.06
C TYR A 43 -16.86 -6.59 3.88
N GLU A 44 -18.12 -6.66 3.48
CA GLU A 44 -19.25 -6.11 4.24
C GLU A 44 -19.34 -6.69 5.66
N HIS A 45 -19.03 -7.99 5.81
CA HIS A 45 -18.93 -8.61 7.14
C HIS A 45 -17.76 -8.02 7.95
N PHE A 46 -16.60 -7.79 7.33
CA PHE A 46 -15.46 -7.14 8.01
C PHE A 46 -15.79 -5.72 8.49
N ILE A 47 -16.51 -4.93 7.68
CA ILE A 47 -17.00 -3.60 8.08
C ILE A 47 -17.83 -3.71 9.37
N LYS A 48 -18.84 -4.59 9.37
CA LYS A 48 -19.73 -4.80 10.52
C LYS A 48 -18.96 -5.20 11.77
N VAL A 49 -17.99 -6.10 11.66
CA VAL A 49 -17.15 -6.53 12.79
C VAL A 49 -16.29 -5.36 13.30
N ALA A 50 -15.67 -4.59 12.40
CA ALA A 50 -14.84 -3.44 12.76
C ALA A 50 -15.65 -2.28 13.38
N GLU A 51 -16.89 -2.07 12.95
CA GLU A 51 -17.80 -1.08 13.54
C GLU A 51 -18.37 -1.56 14.88
N PHE A 52 -18.82 -2.82 14.97
CA PHE A 52 -19.34 -3.40 16.21
C PHE A 52 -18.28 -3.42 17.32
N GLY A 53 -17.03 -3.75 16.98
CA GLY A 53 -15.89 -3.66 17.90
C GLY A 53 -15.68 -2.25 18.46
N ARG A 54 -15.91 -1.21 17.63
CA ARG A 54 -15.84 0.19 18.07
C ARG A 54 -17.04 0.60 18.94
N SER A 55 -18.24 0.14 18.62
CA SER A 55 -19.45 0.44 19.41
C SER A 55 -19.45 -0.23 20.79
N HIS A 56 -19.03 -1.49 20.90
CA HIS A 56 -18.90 -2.13 22.22
C HIS A 56 -17.74 -1.57 23.05
N ALA A 57 -16.65 -1.12 22.40
CA ALA A 57 -15.60 -0.37 23.07
C ALA A 57 -16.04 1.04 23.52
N SER A 58 -17.10 1.61 22.94
CA SER A 58 -17.68 2.92 23.35
C SER A 58 -18.53 2.87 24.60
N SER A 59 -18.78 1.68 25.15
CA SER A 59 -19.39 1.52 26.47
C SER A 59 -18.95 0.20 27.11
N PRO A 60 -17.78 0.12 27.76
CA PRO A 60 -17.55 -0.90 28.77
C PRO A 60 -18.40 -0.48 29.96
N ASN A 61 -19.70 -0.76 29.87
CA ASN A 61 -20.72 -0.65 30.91
C ASN A 61 -20.40 0.38 32.02
N PRO A 62 -20.72 1.68 31.85
CA PRO A 62 -20.61 2.63 32.94
C PRO A 62 -21.75 2.31 33.92
N LEU A 63 -21.47 1.39 34.86
CA LEU A 63 -22.38 0.97 35.93
C LEU A 63 -23.71 0.42 35.41
N GLY A 64 -23.91 -0.90 35.54
CA GLY A 64 -25.25 -1.47 35.47
C GLY A 64 -26.20 -0.66 36.35
N SER A 65 -27.33 -0.26 35.79
CA SER A 65 -28.43 0.43 36.46
C SER A 65 -29.01 -0.44 37.57
N ALA A 66 -28.32 -0.49 38.71
CA ALA A 66 -28.91 -0.95 39.96
C ALA A 66 -29.85 0.16 40.47
N PRO A 67 -31.08 -0.17 40.90
CA PRO A 67 -31.96 0.81 41.54
C PRO A 67 -31.25 1.34 42.79
N LEU A 68 -31.21 2.67 42.95
CA LEU A 68 -30.66 3.35 44.12
C LEU A 68 -31.36 2.84 45.39
N PRO A 69 -30.66 2.29 46.40
CA PRO A 69 -31.23 2.16 47.73
C PRO A 69 -31.13 3.53 48.41
N ALA A 70 -32.27 4.02 48.90
CA ALA A 70 -32.33 5.20 49.73
C ALA A 70 -31.66 4.93 51.08
N SER A 71 -30.52 5.58 51.36
CA SER A 71 -30.05 6.05 52.69
C SER A 71 -28.66 6.69 52.59
N PRO A 72 -28.38 7.79 53.32
CA PRO A 72 -27.03 8.32 53.48
C PRO A 72 -26.27 7.48 54.52
N ASP A 73 -24.95 7.54 54.51
CA ASP A 73 -24.04 6.94 55.50
C ASP A 73 -23.67 5.47 55.28
N THR A 74 -22.85 5.23 54.24
CA THR A 74 -21.56 4.50 54.33
C THR A 74 -20.98 4.36 52.92
N LEU A 75 -19.88 5.06 52.62
CA LEU A 75 -19.09 4.81 51.40
C LEU A 75 -18.34 3.49 51.57
N SER A 76 -19.05 2.37 51.44
CA SER A 76 -18.43 1.07 51.23
C SER A 76 -17.74 1.13 49.87
N ARG A 77 -16.41 0.96 49.85
CA ARG A 77 -15.66 0.68 48.61
C ARG A 77 -16.24 -0.59 48.01
N SER A 78 -17.25 -0.43 47.17
CA SER A 78 -17.70 -1.50 46.31
C SER A 78 -16.48 -1.96 45.52
N SER A 79 -16.12 -3.22 45.70
CA SER A 79 -15.10 -3.91 44.93
C SER A 79 -15.40 -3.68 43.45
N LEU A 80 -14.52 -2.93 42.78
CA LEU A 80 -14.58 -2.68 41.35
C LEU A 80 -14.79 -4.03 40.62
N PRO A 81 -15.79 -4.14 39.73
CA PRO A 81 -15.92 -5.32 38.91
C PRO A 81 -14.61 -5.53 38.14
N HIS A 82 -14.20 -6.79 38.08
CA HIS A 82 -12.86 -7.24 37.76
C HIS A 82 -12.21 -6.58 36.53
N GLY A 83 -11.04 -5.97 36.76
CA GLY A 83 -9.86 -6.09 35.89
C GLY A 83 -9.73 -5.17 34.67
N ASP A 84 -10.83 -4.77 34.02
CA ASP A 84 -10.75 -4.01 32.76
C ASP A 84 -11.16 -2.54 32.94
N HIS A 85 -10.22 -1.63 32.69
CA HIS A 85 -10.34 -0.20 32.95
C HIS A 85 -9.37 0.57 32.03
N PRO A 86 -9.54 1.90 31.81
CA PRO A 86 -8.72 2.70 30.89
C PRO A 86 -7.22 2.64 31.15
N LEU A 87 -6.81 2.35 32.38
CA LEU A 87 -5.41 2.25 32.78
C LEU A 87 -4.93 0.80 32.91
N SER A 88 -5.72 -0.17 32.45
CA SER A 88 -5.36 -1.58 32.53
C SER A 88 -4.12 -1.87 31.69
N ALA A 89 -3.10 -2.45 32.33
CA ALA A 89 -1.93 -2.98 31.65
C ALA A 89 -2.17 -4.39 31.07
N ALA A 90 -3.33 -5.00 31.35
CA ALA A 90 -3.66 -6.35 30.92
C ALA A 90 -3.63 -6.46 29.38
N PRO A 91 -2.97 -7.47 28.79
CA PRO A 91 -2.87 -7.61 27.33
C PRO A 91 -4.22 -7.77 26.62
N ASP A 92 -5.21 -8.32 27.31
CA ASP A 92 -6.58 -8.60 26.86
C ASP A 92 -7.58 -7.49 27.21
N SER A 93 -7.11 -6.38 27.81
CA SER A 93 -7.95 -5.22 28.14
C SER A 93 -8.62 -4.64 26.89
N GLN A 94 -9.95 -4.49 26.93
CA GLN A 94 -10.70 -3.84 25.86
C GLN A 94 -10.33 -2.37 25.72
N TRP A 95 -9.97 -1.70 26.82
CA TRP A 95 -9.46 -0.33 26.78
C TRP A 95 -8.12 -0.23 26.07
N ARG A 96 -7.19 -1.13 26.37
CA ARG A 96 -5.89 -1.15 25.70
C ARG A 96 -6.04 -1.40 24.20
N LEU A 97 -6.90 -2.34 23.80
CA LEU A 97 -7.20 -2.60 22.39
C LEU A 97 -7.86 -1.39 21.73
N ARG A 98 -8.77 -0.70 22.43
CA ARG A 98 -9.40 0.53 21.96
C ARG A 98 -8.38 1.65 21.69
N PHE A 99 -7.50 1.94 22.65
CA PHE A 99 -6.51 3.00 22.47
C PHE A 99 -5.55 2.71 21.32
N GLN A 100 -5.17 1.43 21.13
CA GLN A 100 -4.37 1.02 19.97
C GLN A 100 -5.13 1.21 18.66
N ASP A 101 -6.42 0.88 18.62
CA ASP A 101 -7.25 1.08 17.44
C ASP A 101 -7.45 2.57 17.12
N GLU A 102 -7.65 3.43 18.13
CA GLU A 102 -7.76 4.88 17.97
C GLU A 102 -6.45 5.50 17.48
N GLU A 103 -5.31 5.09 18.04
CA GLU A 103 -3.99 5.55 17.61
C GLU A 103 -3.70 5.15 16.15
N MET A 104 -3.99 3.89 15.81
CA MET A 104 -3.84 3.37 14.45
C MET A 104 -4.75 4.12 13.46
N LEU A 105 -6.01 4.32 13.81
CA LEU A 105 -6.95 5.04 12.95
C LEU A 105 -6.53 6.50 12.77
N ALA A 106 -6.09 7.17 13.83
CA ALA A 106 -5.59 8.54 13.75
C ALA A 106 -4.33 8.64 12.86
N GLN A 107 -3.47 7.63 12.88
CA GLN A 107 -2.33 7.55 11.95
C GLN A 107 -2.80 7.39 10.51
N ILE A 108 -3.71 6.45 10.25
CA ILE A 108 -4.29 6.21 8.92
C ILE A 108 -4.94 7.49 8.39
N ASP A 109 -5.78 8.16 9.18
CA ASP A 109 -6.50 9.36 8.76
C ASP A 109 -5.55 10.51 8.39
N ARG A 110 -4.45 10.68 9.13
CA ARG A 110 -3.42 11.69 8.78
C ARG A 110 -2.74 11.38 7.45
N ASP A 111 -2.44 10.11 7.18
CA ASP A 111 -1.81 9.69 5.93
C ASP A 111 -2.75 9.75 4.74
N VAL A 112 -4.01 9.32 4.91
CA VAL A 112 -5.05 9.42 3.90
C VAL A 112 -5.34 10.88 3.54
N LEU A 113 -5.35 11.79 4.53
CA LEU A 113 -5.57 13.22 4.29
C LEU A 113 -4.52 13.87 3.37
N ARG A 114 -3.27 13.40 3.44
CA ARG A 114 -2.14 13.91 2.64
C ARG A 114 -1.84 13.08 1.39
N THR A 115 -2.65 12.07 1.08
CA THR A 115 -2.45 11.19 -0.07
C THR A 115 -2.76 11.93 -1.38
N HIS A 116 -1.79 11.97 -2.30
CA HIS A 116 -1.89 12.65 -3.60
C HIS A 116 -2.57 14.04 -3.52
N PRO A 117 -1.96 15.02 -2.84
CA PRO A 117 -2.58 16.32 -2.54
C PRO A 117 -2.96 17.11 -3.80
N ASP A 118 -2.26 16.87 -4.92
CA ASP A 118 -2.52 17.53 -6.19
C ASP A 118 -3.73 16.96 -6.95
N LEU A 119 -4.29 15.83 -6.50
CA LEU A 119 -5.43 15.18 -7.13
C LEU A 119 -6.73 15.47 -6.37
N HIS A 120 -7.59 16.29 -6.96
CA HIS A 120 -8.89 16.69 -6.36
C HIS A 120 -9.76 15.49 -5.95
N PHE A 121 -9.59 14.33 -6.59
CA PHE A 121 -10.22 13.08 -6.18
C PHE A 121 -9.95 12.73 -4.71
N PHE A 122 -8.71 12.92 -4.22
CA PHE A 122 -8.35 12.63 -2.82
C PHE A 122 -8.36 13.87 -1.94
N SER A 123 -7.94 15.02 -2.46
CA SER A 123 -7.72 16.25 -1.68
C SER A 123 -8.89 17.24 -1.68
N GLY A 124 -9.94 17.00 -2.47
CA GLY A 124 -11.09 17.89 -2.54
C GLY A 124 -11.76 18.13 -1.18
N GLU A 125 -12.37 19.31 -1.02
CA GLU A 125 -13.11 19.69 0.19
C GLU A 125 -14.58 19.22 0.17
N GLY A 126 -15.04 18.71 -0.98
CA GLY A 126 -16.41 18.23 -1.16
C GLY A 126 -16.73 16.90 -0.47
N GLU A 127 -18.02 16.55 -0.47
CA GLU A 127 -18.52 15.30 0.12
C GLU A 127 -17.92 14.06 -0.56
N ALA A 128 -17.75 14.09 -1.89
CA ALA A 128 -17.16 12.99 -2.64
C ALA A 128 -15.72 12.65 -2.19
N ALA A 129 -14.84 13.65 -2.11
CA ALA A 129 -13.47 13.47 -1.63
C ALA A 129 -13.44 13.00 -0.16
N THR A 130 -14.36 13.50 0.67
CA THR A 130 -14.52 13.00 2.05
C THR A 130 -14.94 11.53 2.08
N GLN A 131 -15.83 11.09 1.18
CA GLN A 131 -16.24 9.70 1.04
C GLN A 131 -15.07 8.82 0.57
N HIS A 132 -14.27 9.27 -0.39
CA HIS A 132 -13.07 8.57 -0.85
C HIS A 132 -12.06 8.35 0.29
N ARG A 133 -11.76 9.40 1.07
CA ARG A 133 -10.88 9.29 2.25
C ARG A 133 -11.45 8.32 3.29
N ARG A 134 -12.75 8.38 3.59
CA ARG A 134 -13.41 7.46 4.53
C ARG A 134 -13.33 5.99 4.06
N ALA A 135 -13.53 5.74 2.78
CA ALA A 135 -13.42 4.40 2.20
C ALA A 135 -11.99 3.85 2.34
N MET A 136 -10.98 4.66 2.01
CA MET A 136 -9.57 4.28 2.17
C MET A 136 -9.20 4.05 3.64
N SER A 137 -9.57 4.95 4.56
CA SER A 137 -9.29 4.78 5.98
C SER A 137 -9.91 3.48 6.53
N ARG A 138 -11.15 3.17 6.13
CA ARG A 138 -11.83 1.94 6.54
C ARG A 138 -11.14 0.70 6.01
N ALA A 139 -10.78 0.67 4.72
CA ALA A 139 -10.07 -0.45 4.11
C ALA A 139 -8.71 -0.71 4.77
N LEU A 140 -7.91 0.34 5.01
CA LEU A 140 -6.61 0.24 5.68
C LEU A 140 -6.74 -0.20 7.14
N PHE A 141 -7.75 0.30 7.84
CA PHE A 141 -8.02 -0.11 9.22
C PHE A 141 -8.41 -1.59 9.29
N ILE A 142 -9.33 -2.05 8.43
CA ILE A 142 -9.72 -3.46 8.35
C ILE A 142 -8.50 -4.33 8.03
N TYR A 143 -7.66 -3.93 7.07
CA TYR A 143 -6.41 -4.63 6.75
C TYR A 143 -5.54 -4.82 7.99
N ALA A 144 -5.31 -3.74 8.74
CA ALA A 144 -4.44 -3.75 9.89
C ALA A 144 -4.98 -4.63 11.04
N LYS A 145 -6.30 -4.67 11.22
CA LYS A 145 -6.98 -5.56 12.19
C LYS A 145 -6.86 -7.04 11.79
N LEU A 146 -6.98 -7.34 10.50
CA LEU A 146 -6.86 -8.72 9.98
C LEU A 146 -5.41 -9.22 9.95
N ASN A 147 -4.43 -8.32 9.94
CA ASN A 147 -3.01 -8.64 9.83
C ASN A 147 -2.20 -8.13 11.04
N PRO A 148 -2.42 -8.62 12.27
CA PRO A 148 -1.83 -8.08 13.50
C PRO A 148 -0.30 -8.14 13.56
N GLY A 149 0.34 -8.99 12.74
CA GLY A 149 1.80 -9.07 12.63
C GLY A 149 2.45 -7.99 11.76
N ILE A 150 1.67 -7.28 10.94
CA ILE A 150 2.14 -6.16 10.11
C ILE A 150 1.48 -4.86 10.57
N LYS A 151 0.16 -4.91 10.80
CA LYS A 151 -0.71 -3.76 11.05
C LYS A 151 -0.62 -2.74 9.91
N TYR A 152 -0.99 -1.50 10.19
CA TYR A 152 -0.80 -0.40 9.26
C TYR A 152 0.63 0.11 9.33
N VAL A 153 1.26 0.28 8.18
CA VAL A 153 2.57 0.92 8.04
C VAL A 153 2.42 2.13 7.12
N GLN A 154 3.01 3.26 7.51
CA GLN A 154 2.98 4.49 6.71
C GLN A 154 3.47 4.21 5.29
N GLY A 155 2.72 4.66 4.29
CA GLY A 155 2.97 4.37 2.87
C GLY A 155 1.97 3.38 2.27
N MET A 156 1.29 2.55 3.09
CA MET A 156 0.23 1.66 2.61
C MET A 156 -0.93 2.43 1.96
N ASN A 157 -1.19 3.66 2.41
CA ASN A 157 -2.16 4.58 1.80
C ASN A 157 -1.83 4.87 0.32
N GLU A 158 -0.54 5.00 -0.01
CA GLU A 158 -0.06 5.27 -1.37
C GLU A 158 -0.17 4.05 -2.28
N LEU A 159 -0.19 2.83 -1.72
CA LEU A 159 -0.42 1.61 -2.47
C LEU A 159 -1.91 1.34 -2.70
N LEU A 160 -2.77 1.68 -1.73
CA LEU A 160 -4.22 1.54 -1.86
C LEU A 160 -4.81 2.57 -2.82
N ALA A 161 -4.30 3.81 -2.82
CA ALA A 161 -4.80 4.91 -3.63
C ALA A 161 -4.95 4.59 -5.14
N PRO A 162 -3.92 4.10 -5.85
CA PRO A 162 -4.05 3.78 -7.28
C PRO A 162 -5.10 2.71 -7.55
N LEU A 163 -5.17 1.68 -6.70
CA LEU A 163 -6.19 0.62 -6.82
C LEU A 163 -7.59 1.19 -6.67
N TYR A 164 -7.84 1.92 -5.59
CA TYR A 164 -9.15 2.51 -5.31
C TYR A 164 -9.57 3.50 -6.40
N HIS A 165 -8.65 4.35 -6.87
CA HIS A 165 -8.92 5.26 -7.96
C HIS A 165 -9.33 4.52 -9.23
N VAL A 166 -8.55 3.53 -9.68
CA VAL A 166 -8.85 2.75 -10.89
C VAL A 166 -10.21 2.07 -10.79
N PHE A 167 -10.53 1.47 -9.63
CA PHE A 167 -11.84 0.84 -9.45
C PHE A 167 -12.97 1.87 -9.45
N TYR A 168 -12.82 3.00 -8.76
CA TYR A 168 -13.88 3.98 -8.69
C TYR A 168 -14.12 4.68 -10.04
N THR A 169 -13.06 5.12 -10.73
CA THR A 169 -13.17 5.84 -12.00
C THR A 169 -13.47 4.91 -13.17
N GLY A 170 -13.07 3.64 -13.08
CA GLY A 170 -13.32 2.62 -14.11
C GLY A 170 -14.69 1.94 -14.00
N ALA A 171 -15.45 2.21 -12.94
CA ALA A 171 -16.80 1.68 -12.75
C ALA A 171 -17.78 2.22 -13.80
N ALA A 172 -18.62 1.33 -14.36
CA ALA A 172 -19.58 1.69 -15.40
C ALA A 172 -20.78 2.47 -14.87
N ASP A 173 -21.15 2.26 -13.60
CA ASP A 173 -22.30 2.86 -12.94
C ASP A 173 -22.07 3.07 -11.44
N GLU A 174 -23.07 3.66 -10.76
CA GLU A 174 -23.00 3.97 -9.33
C GLU A 174 -23.00 2.71 -8.45
N GLU A 175 -23.59 1.62 -8.92
CA GLU A 175 -23.59 0.34 -8.19
C GLU A 175 -22.18 -0.26 -8.18
N GLU A 176 -21.47 -0.21 -9.31
CA GLU A 176 -20.06 -0.60 -9.42
C GLU A 176 -19.13 0.32 -8.61
N ARG A 177 -19.40 1.62 -8.57
CA ARG A 177 -18.67 2.55 -7.68
C ARG A 177 -18.83 2.17 -6.22
N GLY A 178 -20.03 1.77 -5.81
CA GLY A 178 -20.30 1.26 -4.46
C GLY A 178 -19.50 0.00 -4.10
N ARG A 179 -18.98 -0.73 -5.10
CA ARG A 179 -18.17 -1.95 -4.91
C ARG A 179 -16.66 -1.68 -4.99
N ALA A 180 -16.25 -0.49 -5.43
CA ALA A 180 -14.85 -0.14 -5.67
C ALA A 180 -13.97 -0.31 -4.41
N GLU A 181 -14.49 0.02 -3.23
CA GLU A 181 -13.76 -0.14 -1.98
C GLU A 181 -13.45 -1.60 -1.65
N ALA A 182 -14.44 -2.50 -1.77
CA ALA A 182 -14.26 -3.92 -1.50
C ALA A 182 -13.26 -4.55 -2.48
N ASP A 183 -13.36 -4.20 -3.77
CA ASP A 183 -12.46 -4.71 -4.80
C ASP A 183 -11.04 -4.15 -4.64
N ALA A 184 -10.90 -2.87 -4.28
CA ALA A 184 -9.62 -2.25 -3.93
C ALA A 184 -8.98 -2.94 -2.73
N PHE A 185 -9.77 -3.23 -1.68
CA PHE A 185 -9.30 -3.89 -0.47
C PHE A 185 -8.70 -5.27 -0.76
N PHE A 186 -9.38 -6.13 -1.51
CA PHE A 186 -8.83 -7.47 -1.79
C PHE A 186 -7.65 -7.43 -2.77
N CYS A 187 -7.67 -6.54 -3.76
CA CYS A 187 -6.51 -6.31 -4.62
C CYS A 187 -5.29 -5.82 -3.82
N PHE A 188 -5.52 -4.92 -2.85
CA PHE A 188 -4.50 -4.45 -1.94
C PHE A 188 -3.96 -5.57 -1.04
N MET A 189 -4.83 -6.43 -0.50
CA MET A 189 -4.42 -7.62 0.27
C MET A 189 -3.48 -8.53 -0.55
N GLU A 190 -3.81 -8.80 -1.82
CA GLU A 190 -2.97 -9.62 -2.69
C GLU A 190 -1.64 -8.94 -3.04
N LEU A 191 -1.66 -7.63 -3.27
CA LEU A 191 -0.47 -6.82 -3.53
C LEU A 191 0.48 -6.87 -2.32
N VAL A 192 -0.02 -6.51 -1.14
CA VAL A 192 0.80 -6.46 0.09
C VAL A 192 1.23 -7.86 0.51
N SER A 193 0.46 -8.91 0.22
CA SER A 193 0.93 -10.28 0.44
C SER A 193 2.17 -10.62 -0.41
N GLY A 194 2.35 -10.01 -1.58
CA GLY A 194 3.51 -10.21 -2.45
C GLY A 194 4.76 -9.46 -1.99
N CYS A 195 4.59 -8.31 -1.33
CA CYS A 195 5.68 -7.47 -0.81
C CYS A 195 5.68 -7.40 0.73
N ARG A 196 5.09 -8.39 1.39
CA ARG A 196 4.86 -8.40 2.84
C ARG A 196 6.14 -8.15 3.64
N ASP A 197 7.23 -8.75 3.19
CA ASP A 197 8.52 -8.71 3.89
C ASP A 197 9.15 -7.30 3.88
N HIS A 198 8.72 -6.41 2.98
CA HIS A 198 9.12 -5.00 2.98
C HIS A 198 8.47 -4.18 4.10
N PHE A 199 7.34 -4.64 4.63
CA PHE A 199 6.58 -3.95 5.69
C PHE A 199 6.78 -4.58 7.07
N CYS A 200 7.41 -5.74 7.14
CA CYS A 200 7.68 -6.40 8.41
C CYS A 200 9.04 -5.93 8.96
N GLN A 201 9.02 -4.96 9.87
CA GLN A 201 10.24 -4.42 10.51
C GLN A 201 11.13 -5.52 11.13
N GLN A 202 10.54 -6.62 11.59
CA GLN A 202 11.26 -7.76 12.15
C GLN A 202 12.13 -8.49 11.12
N LEU A 203 11.85 -8.30 9.83
CA LEU A 203 12.58 -8.89 8.71
C LEU A 203 13.61 -7.93 8.11
N ASP A 204 13.72 -6.68 8.59
CA ASP A 204 14.63 -5.68 8.01
C ASP A 204 16.09 -6.14 8.02
N ASP A 205 16.51 -6.90 9.04
CA ASP A 205 17.87 -7.49 9.15
C ASP A 205 17.96 -8.93 8.61
N SER A 206 16.92 -9.42 7.96
CA SER A 206 16.86 -10.77 7.40
C SER A 206 17.17 -10.79 5.89
N ALA A 207 17.40 -11.99 5.36
CA ALA A 207 17.60 -12.23 3.93
C ALA A 207 16.35 -11.97 3.06
N ALA A 208 15.18 -11.68 3.67
CA ALA A 208 13.92 -11.48 2.96
C ALA A 208 13.37 -10.04 3.08
N GLY A 209 13.97 -9.17 3.90
CA GLY A 209 13.44 -7.83 4.15
C GLY A 209 13.78 -6.78 3.08
N ILE A 210 13.39 -5.54 3.36
CA ILE A 210 13.69 -4.39 2.48
C ILE A 210 15.20 -4.21 2.25
N LYS A 211 16.05 -4.44 3.26
CA LYS A 211 17.51 -4.34 3.12
C LYS A 211 18.05 -5.38 2.14
N ALA A 212 17.52 -6.61 2.16
CA ALA A 212 17.89 -7.64 1.19
C ALA A 212 17.46 -7.25 -0.23
N THR A 213 16.28 -6.66 -0.39
CA THR A 213 15.81 -6.18 -1.70
C THR A 213 16.67 -5.02 -2.23
N LEU A 214 17.09 -4.09 -1.35
CA LEU A 214 18.03 -3.01 -1.70
C LEU A 214 19.42 -3.53 -2.04
N ALA A 215 19.91 -4.56 -1.34
CA ALA A 215 21.17 -5.22 -1.68
C ALA A 215 21.09 -5.89 -3.05
N ARG A 216 19.99 -6.60 -3.35
CA ARG A 216 19.73 -7.17 -4.67
C ARG A 216 19.72 -6.12 -5.78
N LEU A 217 19.15 -4.94 -5.54
CA LEU A 217 19.21 -3.83 -6.49
C LEU A 217 20.65 -3.42 -6.77
N ALA A 218 21.47 -3.26 -5.72
CA ALA A 218 22.88 -2.90 -5.86
C ALA A 218 23.68 -3.97 -6.62
N ASP A 219 23.45 -5.26 -6.32
CA ASP A 219 24.15 -6.37 -6.96
C ASP A 219 23.78 -6.46 -8.44
N ARG A 220 22.50 -6.27 -8.79
CA ARG A 220 22.06 -6.20 -10.19
C ARG A 220 22.64 -4.99 -10.91
N LEU A 221 22.75 -3.83 -10.25
CA LEU A 221 23.40 -2.66 -10.84
C LEU A 221 24.88 -2.94 -11.12
N ARG A 222 25.60 -3.56 -10.18
CA ARG A 222 27.02 -3.95 -10.39
C ARG A 222 27.21 -4.92 -11.55
N ALA A 223 26.30 -5.89 -11.69
CA ALA A 223 26.33 -6.84 -12.80
C ALA A 223 26.01 -6.19 -14.15
N LEU A 224 25.09 -5.21 -14.16
CA LEU A 224 24.64 -4.53 -15.37
C LEU A 224 25.62 -3.44 -15.85
N ASP A 225 26.12 -2.61 -14.94
CA ASP A 225 26.98 -1.45 -15.23
C ASP A 225 27.93 -1.19 -14.06
N ALA A 226 29.09 -1.87 -14.10
CA ALA A 226 30.09 -1.79 -13.04
C ALA A 226 30.65 -0.38 -12.84
N GLU A 227 30.80 0.40 -13.92
CA GLU A 227 31.30 1.79 -13.83
C GLU A 227 30.31 2.68 -13.08
N LEU A 228 29.03 2.60 -13.45
CA LEU A 228 27.96 3.35 -12.79
C LEU A 228 27.85 2.96 -11.31
N ALA A 229 27.90 1.66 -11.01
CA ALA A 229 27.80 1.14 -9.66
C ALA A 229 28.99 1.58 -8.79
N GLU A 230 30.23 1.46 -9.29
CA GLU A 230 31.43 1.88 -8.57
C GLU A 230 31.39 3.38 -8.28
N HIS A 231 31.02 4.21 -9.27
CA HIS A 231 30.94 5.66 -9.08
C HIS A 231 29.86 6.06 -8.07
N LEU A 232 28.64 5.56 -8.23
CA LEU A 232 27.50 5.93 -7.39
C LEU A 232 27.62 5.37 -5.97
N LEU A 233 27.83 4.06 -5.85
CA LEU A 233 27.73 3.34 -4.57
C LEU A 233 29.04 3.41 -3.79
N ASP A 234 30.17 3.19 -4.46
CA ASP A 234 31.45 2.94 -3.78
C ASP A 234 32.29 4.23 -3.64
N ARG A 235 32.40 5.04 -4.71
CA ARG A 235 33.18 6.30 -4.70
C ARG A 235 32.41 7.45 -4.05
N ASN A 236 31.17 7.68 -4.48
CA ASN A 236 30.33 8.74 -3.91
C ASN A 236 29.69 8.33 -2.59
N GLY A 237 29.58 7.03 -2.27
CA GLY A 237 28.96 6.56 -1.03
C GLY A 237 27.44 6.69 -1.00
N VAL A 238 26.77 6.82 -2.17
CA VAL A 238 25.31 6.93 -2.25
C VAL A 238 24.70 5.53 -2.15
N ALA A 239 24.50 5.06 -0.92
CA ALA A 239 23.91 3.76 -0.67
C ALA A 239 22.44 3.68 -1.16
N PRO A 240 21.96 2.52 -1.66
CA PRO A 240 20.62 2.39 -2.24
C PRO A 240 19.48 2.82 -1.31
N HIS A 241 19.64 2.62 0.00
CA HIS A 241 18.62 2.99 0.98
C HIS A 241 18.29 4.49 0.99
N TYR A 242 19.20 5.36 0.52
CA TYR A 242 19.00 6.79 0.47
C TYR A 242 18.02 7.26 -0.62
N PHE A 243 17.85 6.47 -1.68
CA PHE A 243 16.99 6.83 -2.82
C PHE A 243 15.97 5.74 -3.15
N ALA A 244 16.37 4.47 -3.19
CA ALA A 244 15.54 3.37 -3.64
C ALA A 244 14.61 2.81 -2.56
N PHE A 245 14.77 3.18 -1.28
CA PHE A 245 13.87 2.73 -0.21
C PHE A 245 12.42 3.13 -0.55
N ARG A 246 12.20 4.43 -0.80
CA ARG A 246 10.87 4.96 -1.17
C ARG A 246 10.37 4.38 -2.50
N TRP A 247 11.26 4.26 -3.49
CA TRP A 247 10.95 3.72 -4.81
C TRP A 247 10.34 2.32 -4.70
N ILE A 248 10.94 1.47 -3.87
CA ILE A 248 10.54 0.07 -3.70
C ILE A 248 9.32 -0.04 -2.79
N THR A 249 9.35 0.57 -1.59
CA THR A 249 8.26 0.40 -0.61
C THR A 249 6.95 1.02 -1.06
N LEU A 250 7.00 2.05 -1.91
CA LEU A 250 5.81 2.70 -2.46
C LEU A 250 5.57 2.34 -3.93
N MET A 251 6.31 1.37 -4.48
CA MET A 251 6.17 0.93 -5.88
C MET A 251 6.09 2.10 -6.87
N LEU A 252 7.00 3.07 -6.71
CA LEU A 252 7.17 4.28 -7.52
C LEU A 252 6.00 5.28 -7.54
N THR A 253 4.95 5.11 -6.72
CA THR A 253 3.75 5.99 -6.76
C THR A 253 4.03 7.46 -6.44
N GLN A 254 5.14 7.76 -5.77
CA GLN A 254 5.57 9.12 -5.41
C GLN A 254 6.74 9.65 -6.25
N GLU A 255 7.24 8.89 -7.24
CA GLU A 255 8.31 9.39 -8.13
C GLU A 255 7.76 10.13 -9.35
N PHE A 256 6.54 9.78 -9.75
CA PHE A 256 5.93 10.26 -10.98
C PHE A 256 4.54 10.85 -10.71
N PRO A 257 4.05 11.75 -11.59
CA PRO A 257 2.67 12.18 -11.55
C PRO A 257 1.70 10.98 -11.54
N PHE A 258 0.58 11.12 -10.84
CA PHE A 258 -0.35 9.99 -10.63
C PHE A 258 -0.74 9.21 -11.90
N PRO A 259 -1.07 9.84 -13.04
CA PRO A 259 -1.37 9.12 -14.27
C PRO A 259 -0.19 8.29 -14.80
N ASP A 260 1.03 8.80 -14.65
CA ASP A 260 2.26 8.12 -15.08
C ASP A 260 2.60 6.96 -14.14
N SER A 261 2.38 7.13 -12.83
CA SER A 261 2.47 6.04 -11.86
C SER A 261 1.52 4.89 -12.19
N LEU A 262 0.30 5.18 -12.63
CA LEU A 262 -0.65 4.15 -13.07
C LEU A 262 -0.16 3.40 -14.33
N ARG A 263 0.45 4.11 -15.29
CA ARG A 263 1.06 3.48 -16.49
C ARG A 263 2.23 2.55 -16.13
N LEU A 264 3.03 2.90 -15.12
CA LEU A 264 4.07 2.01 -14.62
C LEU A 264 3.47 0.79 -13.90
N TRP A 265 2.42 0.99 -13.10
CA TRP A 265 1.72 -0.09 -12.41
C TRP A 265 1.11 -1.10 -13.35
N ASP A 266 0.59 -0.64 -14.47
CA ASP A 266 0.17 -1.48 -15.59
C ASP A 266 1.28 -2.48 -15.99
N GLY A 267 2.53 -2.01 -16.15
CA GLY A 267 3.69 -2.87 -16.40
C GLY A 267 4.06 -3.78 -15.22
N LEU A 268 4.07 -3.24 -13.99
CA LEU A 268 4.40 -4.00 -12.77
C LEU A 268 3.44 -5.16 -12.52
N LEU A 269 2.15 -4.97 -12.82
CA LEU A 269 1.11 -5.96 -12.59
C LEU A 269 1.02 -6.98 -13.75
N ALA A 270 1.45 -6.62 -14.95
CA ALA A 270 1.42 -7.52 -16.11
C ALA A 270 2.42 -8.69 -16.03
N GLY A 271 3.55 -8.52 -15.34
CA GLY A 271 4.66 -9.49 -15.30
C GLY A 271 4.39 -10.78 -14.52
N GLY A 272 3.23 -10.92 -13.87
CA GLY A 272 2.82 -12.15 -13.15
C GLY A 272 3.64 -12.50 -11.90
N SER A 273 4.76 -11.81 -11.67
CA SER A 273 5.71 -11.99 -10.57
C SER A 273 5.28 -11.34 -9.24
N ARG A 274 4.01 -10.93 -9.12
CA ARG A 274 3.53 -10.02 -8.05
C ARG A 274 4.40 -8.75 -7.94
N GLY A 275 4.93 -8.27 -9.06
CA GLY A 275 5.59 -6.97 -9.21
C GLY A 275 7.02 -6.86 -8.68
N GLY A 276 7.57 -7.86 -7.98
CA GLY A 276 8.87 -7.74 -7.30
C GLY A 276 10.08 -7.62 -8.26
N GLU A 277 10.18 -8.51 -9.24
CA GLU A 277 11.31 -8.49 -10.20
C GLU A 277 11.21 -7.34 -11.19
N ASP A 278 9.99 -7.03 -11.63
CA ASP A 278 9.70 -5.95 -12.56
C ASP A 278 9.96 -4.58 -11.91
N LEU A 279 9.65 -4.42 -10.63
CA LEU A 279 9.97 -3.20 -9.87
C LEU A 279 11.47 -2.95 -9.79
N LEU A 280 12.26 -3.99 -9.52
CA LEU A 280 13.73 -3.87 -9.52
C LEU A 280 14.25 -3.55 -10.93
N ARG A 281 13.70 -4.13 -12.00
CA ARG A 281 14.05 -3.75 -13.37
C ARG A 281 13.73 -2.29 -13.66
N PHE A 282 12.58 -1.78 -13.21
CA PHE A 282 12.21 -0.39 -13.41
C PHE A 282 13.17 0.54 -12.66
N CYS A 283 13.56 0.20 -11.42
CA CYS A 283 14.56 0.95 -10.66
C CYS A 283 15.92 0.96 -11.38
N LEU A 284 16.35 -0.17 -11.96
CA LEU A 284 17.59 -0.24 -12.76
C LEU A 284 17.49 0.58 -14.04
N ALA A 285 16.36 0.49 -14.74
CA ALA A 285 16.10 1.29 -15.94
C ALA A 285 16.19 2.78 -15.64
N MET A 286 15.61 3.24 -14.52
CA MET A 286 15.73 4.62 -14.06
C MET A 286 17.20 5.02 -13.86
N LEU A 287 18.01 4.22 -13.17
CA LEU A 287 19.43 4.50 -12.96
C LEU A 287 20.22 4.58 -14.27
N VAL A 288 19.94 3.68 -15.23
CA VAL A 288 20.60 3.67 -16.54
C VAL A 288 20.23 4.90 -17.37
N ILE A 289 18.97 5.34 -17.30
CA ILE A 289 18.49 6.53 -18.04
C ILE A 289 19.26 7.79 -17.64
N VAL A 290 19.48 7.98 -16.33
CA VAL A 290 20.21 9.15 -15.80
C VAL A 290 21.70 8.88 -15.58
N ARG A 291 22.23 7.80 -16.15
CA ARG A 291 23.63 7.35 -15.99
C ARG A 291 24.64 8.47 -16.18
N GLN A 292 24.50 9.24 -17.26
CA GLN A 292 25.47 10.28 -17.61
C GLN A 292 25.48 11.41 -16.58
N ASP A 293 24.32 11.78 -16.05
CA ASP A 293 24.20 12.77 -14.98
C ASP A 293 24.82 12.24 -13.68
N ILE A 294 24.60 10.95 -13.37
CA ILE A 294 25.19 10.30 -12.19
C ILE A 294 26.72 10.32 -12.24
N LEU A 295 27.30 9.96 -13.38
CA LEU A 295 28.76 9.89 -13.55
C LEU A 295 29.44 11.27 -13.47
N GLN A 296 28.71 12.33 -13.82
CA GLN A 296 29.19 13.71 -13.69
C GLN A 296 28.96 14.29 -12.28
N GLY A 297 28.02 13.72 -11.53
CA GLY A 297 27.65 14.18 -10.20
C GLY A 297 28.56 13.63 -9.07
N ASP A 298 28.68 14.43 -8.01
CA ASP A 298 29.21 14.03 -6.71
C ASP A 298 28.10 13.45 -5.81
N PHE A 299 28.43 13.13 -4.55
CA PHE A 299 27.46 12.66 -3.57
C PHE A 299 26.20 13.54 -3.48
N SER A 300 26.36 14.86 -3.37
CA SER A 300 25.23 15.77 -3.15
C SER A 300 24.37 15.91 -4.40
N ALA A 301 24.98 16.00 -5.58
CA ALA A 301 24.27 16.07 -6.85
C ALA A 301 23.47 14.78 -7.10
N ASN A 302 24.09 13.62 -6.89
CA ASN A 302 23.46 12.32 -7.11
C ASN A 302 22.34 12.03 -6.12
N MET A 303 22.54 12.39 -4.85
CA MET A 303 21.47 12.32 -3.84
C MET A 303 20.25 13.15 -4.25
N LYS A 304 20.47 14.40 -4.65
CA LYS A 304 19.37 15.28 -5.09
C LYS A 304 18.68 14.75 -6.33
N LEU A 305 19.45 14.29 -7.32
CA LEU A 305 18.93 13.74 -8.57
C LEU A 305 18.04 12.51 -8.33
N LEU A 306 18.47 11.58 -7.47
CA LEU A 306 17.75 10.33 -7.24
C LEU A 306 16.58 10.48 -6.25
N GLN A 307 16.65 11.42 -5.31
CA GLN A 307 15.51 11.70 -4.42
C GLN A 307 14.41 12.51 -5.12
N HIS A 308 14.78 13.29 -6.14
CA HIS A 308 13.88 14.08 -6.98
C HIS A 308 14.13 13.75 -8.45
N TYR A 309 13.69 12.55 -8.82
CA TYR A 309 13.92 12.01 -10.15
C TYR A 309 13.38 12.97 -11.23
N PRO A 310 14.13 13.21 -12.33
CA PRO A 310 13.77 14.23 -13.30
C PRO A 310 12.43 13.89 -14.00
N PRO A 311 11.56 14.88 -14.24
CA PRO A 311 10.33 14.67 -15.00
C PRO A 311 10.64 14.09 -16.39
N MET A 312 10.00 12.98 -16.75
CA MET A 312 10.19 12.36 -18.04
C MET A 312 8.99 11.52 -18.45
N ASP A 313 8.90 11.16 -19.73
CA ASP A 313 7.91 10.19 -20.21
C ASP A 313 8.26 8.79 -19.69
N VAL A 314 7.36 8.21 -18.91
CA VAL A 314 7.48 6.87 -18.34
C VAL A 314 7.57 5.77 -19.41
N ALA A 315 7.15 6.05 -20.66
CA ALA A 315 7.38 5.14 -21.78
C ALA A 315 8.88 4.78 -21.92
N ARG A 316 9.77 5.75 -21.69
CA ARG A 316 11.23 5.51 -21.75
C ARG A 316 11.71 4.54 -20.68
N ILE A 317 11.09 4.56 -19.49
CA ILE A 317 11.41 3.61 -18.41
C ILE A 317 10.94 2.22 -18.79
N LEU A 318 9.72 2.10 -19.34
CA LEU A 318 9.18 0.83 -19.80
C LEU A 318 10.03 0.21 -20.93
N GLU A 319 10.39 1.00 -21.93
CA GLU A 319 11.26 0.59 -23.04
C GLU A 319 12.64 0.16 -22.56
N GLN A 320 13.26 0.94 -21.67
CA GLN A 320 14.55 0.60 -21.10
C GLN A 320 14.46 -0.68 -20.25
N ALA A 321 13.40 -0.86 -19.46
CA ALA A 321 13.21 -2.08 -18.67
C ALA A 321 13.04 -3.33 -19.55
N GLN A 322 12.31 -3.22 -20.66
CA GLN A 322 12.18 -4.30 -21.64
C GLN A 322 13.51 -4.64 -22.31
N ALA A 323 14.32 -3.63 -22.64
CA ALA A 323 15.66 -3.85 -23.18
C ALA A 323 16.57 -4.58 -22.19
N LEU A 324 16.47 -4.26 -20.89
CA LEU A 324 17.20 -4.98 -19.84
C LEU A 324 16.74 -6.43 -19.71
N GLU A 325 15.43 -6.70 -19.76
CA GLU A 325 14.89 -8.06 -19.73
C GLU A 325 15.37 -8.92 -20.92
N ALA A 326 15.39 -8.35 -22.13
CA ALA A 326 15.90 -9.04 -23.31
C ALA A 326 17.40 -9.36 -23.21
N GLY A 327 18.18 -8.47 -22.59
CA GLY A 327 19.60 -8.69 -22.31
C GLY A 327 19.84 -9.84 -21.33
N GLU A 328 19.03 -9.92 -20.26
CA GLU A 328 19.09 -11.01 -19.26
C GLU A 328 18.77 -12.40 -19.87
N GLN A 329 17.93 -12.47 -20.90
CA GLN A 329 17.57 -13.74 -21.56
C GLN A 329 18.62 -14.25 -22.56
N LEU A 330 19.54 -13.38 -22.98
CA LEU A 330 20.57 -13.69 -23.98
C LEU A 330 21.95 -14.00 -23.36
N SER A 331 22.15 -13.70 -22.07
CA SER A 331 23.37 -13.94 -21.30
C SER A 331 23.36 -15.28 -20.56
#